data_AF-A0A2S4LCZ1-F1
#
_entry.id   AF-A0A2S4LCZ1-F1
#
_cell.length_a   1.000
_cell.length_b   1.000
_cell.length_c   1.000
_cell.angle_alpha   90.00
_cell.angle_beta   90.00
_cell.angle_gamma   90.00
#
_symmetry.space_group_name_H-M   'P 1'
#
loop_
_entity.id
_entity.type
_entity.pdbx_description
1 polymer ?
#
loop_
_entity_poly.entity_id
_entity_poly.type
_entity_poly.pdbx_seq_one_letter_code
_entity_poly.pdbx_strand_id
1 'polypeptide(L)' 'MREERSWERAADPSCPTVATLGLSVRLVSLEQDTELRSLIERYEQLLREWEHLSDEALTLLSNRPPR' A
#
# COMPACT_ATOMS: atom_id res chain seq x y z
N MET A 1 27.72 19.91 -28.84
CA MET A 1 27.37 18.66 -28.14
C MET A 1 25.94 18.77 -27.65
N ARG A 2 25.02 17.97 -28.19
CA ARG A 2 23.74 17.63 -27.56
C ARG A 2 23.72 16.11 -27.53
N GLU A 3 23.82 15.53 -26.33
CA GLU A 3 23.52 14.11 -26.14
C GLU A 3 22.02 13.94 -26.36
N GLU A 4 21.65 13.51 -27.56
CA GLU A 4 20.38 12.84 -27.79
C GLU A 4 20.40 11.57 -26.95
N ARG A 5 19.75 11.61 -25.78
CA ARG A 5 19.59 10.42 -24.93
C ARG A 5 18.72 9.42 -25.68
N SER A 6 19.39 8.43 -26.23
CA SER A 6 18.84 7.34 -27.04
C SER A 6 17.66 6.68 -26.33
N TRP A 7 16.52 6.62 -27.01
CA TRP A 7 15.34 5.82 -26.65
C TRP A 7 15.57 4.30 -26.80
N GLU A 8 16.82 3.86 -26.92
CA GLU A 8 17.19 2.48 -27.29
C GLU A 8 16.85 1.44 -26.22
N ARG A 9 16.70 1.82 -24.94
CA ARG A 9 16.46 0.86 -23.86
C ARG A 9 15.04 0.25 -23.90
N ALA A 10 14.08 0.91 -24.54
CA ALA A 10 12.71 0.39 -24.68
C ALA A 10 12.53 -0.60 -25.85
N ALA A 11 13.56 -0.77 -26.69
CA ALA A 11 13.49 -1.61 -27.89
C ALA A 11 14.14 -3.00 -27.70
N ASP A 12 14.67 -3.31 -26.52
CA ASP A 12 15.24 -4.63 -26.22
C ASP A 12 14.12 -5.66 -25.97
N PRO A 13 13.92 -6.66 -26.84
CA PRO A 13 12.90 -7.71 -26.64
C PRO A 13 13.19 -8.61 -25.44
N SER A 14 14.40 -8.57 -24.89
CA SER A 14 14.81 -9.26 -23.66
C SER A 14 14.31 -8.57 -22.39
N CYS A 15 13.90 -7.31 -22.49
CA CYS A 15 13.45 -6.49 -21.38
C CYS A 15 11.91 -6.40 -21.42
N PRO A 16 11.18 -7.19 -20.62
CA PRO A 16 9.73 -7.11 -20.61
C PRO A 16 9.29 -5.70 -20.20
N THR A 17 8.73 -4.95 -21.15
CA THR A 17 8.08 -3.68 -20.86
C THR A 17 6.72 -3.95 -20.23
N VAL A 18 6.18 -2.97 -19.50
CA VAL A 18 4.85 -3.08 -18.89
C VAL A 18 3.77 -3.48 -19.92
N ALA A 19 3.92 -3.05 -21.18
CA ALA A 19 3.05 -3.43 -22.28
C ALA A 19 3.15 -4.92 -22.67
N THR A 20 4.34 -5.55 -22.55
CA THR A 20 4.56 -6.96 -22.90
C THR A 20 3.98 -7.94 -21.88
N LEU A 21 3.63 -7.49 -20.67
CA LEU A 21 3.10 -8.36 -19.62
C LEU A 21 1.58 -8.59 -19.72
N GLY A 22 0.88 -7.97 -20.68
CA GLY A 22 -0.57 -8.10 -20.83
C GLY A 22 -1.38 -7.60 -19.63
N LEU A 23 -0.73 -6.87 -18.71
CA LEU A 23 -1.34 -6.34 -17.50
C LEU A 23 -2.13 -5.08 -17.83
N SER A 24 -3.38 -5.03 -17.38
CA SER A 24 -4.15 -3.78 -17.40
C SER A 24 -3.58 -2.83 -16.36
N VAL A 25 -2.62 -2.01 -16.74
CA VAL A 25 -2.02 -1.02 -15.86
C VAL A 25 -2.85 0.26 -15.92
N ARG A 26 -3.42 0.64 -14.77
CA ARG A 26 -3.90 2.00 -14.56
C ARG A 26 -2.78 2.82 -13.96
N LEU A 27 -2.28 3.78 -14.73
CA LEU A 27 -1.40 4.81 -14.20
C LEU A 27 -2.24 5.68 -13.26
N VAL A 28 -1.85 5.71 -12.00
CA VAL A 28 -2.45 6.53 -10.96
C VAL A 28 -1.59 7.78 -10.81
N SER A 29 -2.22 8.93 -10.55
CA SER A 29 -1.45 10.14 -10.25
C SER A 29 -0.69 9.98 -8.93
N LEU A 30 0.41 10.72 -8.77
CA LEU A 30 1.17 10.72 -7.51
C LEU A 30 0.27 11.09 -6.32
N GLU A 31 -0.63 12.04 -6.52
CA GLU A 31 -1.62 12.47 -5.51
C GLU A 31 -2.50 11.30 -5.08
N GLN A 32 -3.08 10.56 -6.03
CA GLN A 32 -3.90 9.38 -5.73
C GLN A 32 -3.11 8.26 -5.03
N ASP A 33 -1.84 8.06 -5.39
CA ASP A 33 -0.97 7.09 -4.69
C ASP A 33 -0.70 7.53 -3.24
N THR A 34 -0.44 8.82 -3.02
CA THR A 34 -0.25 9.36 -1.66
C THR A 34 -1.51 9.30 -0.80
N GLU A 35 -2.68 9.59 -1.39
CA GLU A 35 -3.96 9.45 -0.72
C GLU A 35 -4.21 7.99 -0.32
N LEU A 36 -3.98 7.05 -1.25
CA LEU A 36 -4.15 5.62 -0.98
C LEU A 36 -3.25 5.16 0.18
N ARG A 37 -1.98 5.57 0.20
CA ARG A 37 -1.06 5.25 1.30
C ARG A 37 -1.53 5.81 2.63
N SER A 38 -1.95 7.08 2.65
CA SER A 38 -2.48 7.71 3.88
C SER A 38 -3.72 6.98 4.41
N LEU A 39 -4.55 6.46 3.51
CA LEU A 39 -5.75 5.72 3.85
C LEU A 39 -5.39 4.34 4.42
N ILE A 40 -4.41 3.65 3.83
CA ILE A 40 -3.87 2.39 4.35
C ILE A 40 -3.30 2.59 5.76
N GLU A 41 -2.44 3.59 5.97
CA GLU A 41 -1.85 3.89 7.28
C GLU A 41 -2.93 4.15 8.35
N ARG A 42 -3.97 4.90 7.97
CA ARG A 42 -5.08 5.18 8.88
C ARG A 42 -5.90 3.93 9.23
N TYR A 43 -6.09 3.03 8.27
CA TYR A 43 -6.76 1.74 8.52
C TYR A 43 -5.94 0.84 9.45
N GLU A 44 -4.62 0.77 9.24
CA GLU A 44 -3.73 0.00 10.11
C GLU A 44 -3.71 0.55 11.54
N GLN A 45 -3.72 1.87 11.70
CA GLN A 45 -3.81 2.51 13.00
C GLN A 45 -5.14 2.17 13.70
N LEU A 46 -6.26 2.26 12.98
CA LEU A 46 -7.58 1.92 13.52
C LEU A 46 -7.66 0.46 13.98
N LEU A 47 -7.06 -0.46 13.21
CA LEU A 47 -7.01 -1.88 13.57
C LEU A 47 -6.25 -2.10 14.88
N ARG A 48 -5.10 -1.44 15.06
CA ARG A 48 -4.32 -1.54 16.30
C ARG A 48 -5.08 -0.99 17.51
N GLU A 49 -5.77 0.14 17.33
CA GLU A 49 -6.60 0.72 18.40
C GLU A 49 -7.75 -0.21 18.78
N TRP A 50 -8.41 -0.82 17.79
CA TRP A 50 -9.49 -1.76 18.02
C TRP A 50 -9.01 -3.02 18.76
N GLU A 51 -7.86 -3.56 18.39
CA GLU A 51 -7.23 -4.70 19.07
C GLU A 51 -6.92 -4.36 20.52
N HIS A 52 -6.28 -3.21 20.76
CA HIS A 52 -5.96 -2.74 22.11
C HIS A 52 -7.20 -2.59 23.00
N LEU A 53 -8.25 -1.94 22.50
CA LEU A 53 -9.50 -1.76 23.24
C LEU A 53 -10.19 -3.10 23.52
N SER A 54 -10.10 -4.04 22.59
CA SER A 54 -10.66 -5.39 22.76
C SER A 54 -9.94 -6.15 23.87
N ASP A 55 -8.61 -6.09 23.88
CA ASP A 55 -7.78 -6.71 24.92
C ASP A 55 -8.03 -6.09 26.31
N GLU A 56 -8.14 -4.76 26.39
CA GLU A 56 -8.51 -4.08 27.64
C GLU A 56 -9.89 -4.53 28.13
N ALA A 57 -10.88 -4.57 27.25
CA ALA A 57 -12.22 -5.00 27.60
C ALA A 57 -12.25 -6.45 28.11
N LEU A 58 -11.55 -7.36 27.43
CA LEU A 58 -11.43 -8.76 27.86
C LEU A 58 -10.72 -8.89 29.21
N THR A 59 -9.68 -8.09 29.44
CA THR A 59 -8.95 -8.05 30.71
C THR A 59 -9.85 -7.58 31.84
N LEU A 60 -10.61 -6.51 31.63
CA LEU A 60 -11.57 -5.97 32.62
C LEU A 60 -12.68 -6.97 32.95
N LEU A 61 -13.20 -7.68 31.94
CA LEU A 61 -14.20 -8.72 32.14
C LEU A 61 -13.65 -9.91 32.91
N SER A 62 -12.41 -10.33 32.61
CA SER A 62 -11.75 -11.46 33.26
C SER A 62 -11.37 -11.18 34.72
N ASN A 63 -11.04 -9.92 35.04
CA ASN A 63 -10.70 -9.48 36.39
C ASN A 63 -11.92 -9.15 37.26
N ARG A 64 -13.14 -9.38 36.77
CA ARG A 64 -14.36 -9.12 37.53
C ARG A 64 -14.51 -10.16 38.64
N PRO A 65 -14.66 -9.76 39.92
CA PRO A 65 -14.86 -10.72 41.00
C PRO A 65 -16.19 -11.46 40.82
N PRO A 66 -16.25 -12.76 41.15
CA PRO A 66 -17.49 -13.52 41.12
C PRO A 66 -18.50 -12.88 42.09
N ARG A 67 -19.75 -12.73 41.62
CA ARG A 67 -20.87 -12.23 42.44
C ARG A 67 -21.28 -13.24 43.49
#